data_AF-A0A7C7GNF8-F1
#
_entry.id   AF-A0A7C7GNF8-F1
#
_cell.length_a   1.000
_cell.length_b   1.000
_cell.length_c   1.000
_cell.angle_alpha   90.00
_cell.angle_beta   90.00
_cell.angle_gamma   90.00
#
_symmetry.space_group_name_H-M   'P 1'
#
loop_
_entity.id
_entity.type
_entity.pdbx_description
1 polymer ?
#
loop_
_entity_poly.entity_id
_entity_poly.type
_entity_poly.pdbx_seq_one_letter_code
_entity_poly.pdbx_strand_id
1 'polypeptide(L)' 'MKVEKENLIQFVNIVNDCCAVMDDDHVAEWLTKPNSDLNKEAPIELVNTQVGREKILRLLYFIDIGEADL' A
#
# COMPACT_ATOMS: atom_id res chain seq x y z
N MET A 1 -12.10 6.69 -4.55
CA MET A 1 -11.58 5.84 -3.46
C MET A 1 -12.74 5.14 -2.75
N LYS A 2 -12.81 3.81 -2.77
CA LYS A 2 -13.85 3.05 -2.06
C LYS A 2 -13.24 1.85 -1.33
N VAL A 3 -12.90 2.05 -0.06
CA VAL A 3 -12.54 0.96 0.85
C VAL A 3 -13.82 0.39 1.42
N GLU A 4 -13.97 -0.93 1.34
CA GLU A 4 -15.12 -1.64 1.90
C GLU A 4 -15.09 -1.60 3.45
N LYS A 5 -16.27 -1.54 4.07
CA LYS A 5 -16.39 -1.28 5.51
C LYS A 5 -15.69 -2.37 6.34
N GLU A 6 -15.83 -3.61 5.90
CA GLU A 6 -15.19 -4.81 6.44
C GLU A 6 -13.66 -4.79 6.35
N ASN A 7 -13.09 -3.98 5.44
CA ASN A 7 -11.66 -3.88 5.20
C ASN A 7 -11.02 -2.61 5.79
N LEU A 8 -11.77 -1.80 6.55
CA LEU A 8 -11.27 -0.54 7.12
C LEU A 8 -10.08 -0.74 8.07
N ILE A 9 -10.09 -1.79 8.89
CA ILE A 9 -8.98 -2.07 9.81
C ILE A 9 -7.71 -2.39 9.01
N GLN A 10 -7.84 -3.24 7.97
CA GLN A 10 -6.72 -3.62 7.12
C GLN A 10 -6.17 -2.42 6.36
N PHE A 11 -7.04 -1.53 5.88
CA PHE A 11 -6.62 -0.28 5.26
C PHE A 11 -5.83 0.61 6.24
N VAL A 12 -6.33 0.83 7.46
CA VAL A 12 -5.63 1.63 8.47
C VAL A 12 -4.27 1.01 8.82
N ASN A 13 -4.19 -0.31 8.94
CA ASN A 13 -2.91 -0.99 9.18
C ASN A 13 -1.92 -0.76 8.02
N ILE A 14 -2.37 -0.86 6.77
CA ILE A 14 -1.52 -0.55 5.61
C ILE A 14 -1.04 0.90 5.63
N VAL A 15 -1.90 1.86 5.98
CA VAL A 15 -1.48 3.27 6.11
C VAL A 15 -0.40 3.41 7.19
N ASN A 16 -0.56 2.75 8.34
CA ASN A 16 0.45 2.76 9.40
C ASN A 16 1.78 2.14 8.93
N ASP A 17 1.72 1.03 8.20
CA ASP A 17 2.90 0.36 7.65
C ASP A 17 3.59 1.24 6.59
N CYS A 18 2.83 1.99 5.79
CA CYS A 18 3.41 2.99 4.88
C CYS A 18 4.17 4.06 5.67
N CYS A 19 3.57 4.64 6.72
CA CYS A 19 4.23 5.65 7.56
C CYS A 19 5.49 5.13 8.29
N ALA A 20 5.71 3.82 8.36
CA ALA A 20 6.92 3.25 8.93
C ALA A 20 8.11 3.26 7.95
N VAL A 21 7.85 3.34 6.64
CA VAL A 21 8.86 3.16 5.58
C VAL A 21 8.97 4.35 4.62
N MET A 22 8.04 5.30 4.65
CA MET A 22 8.06 6.53 3.85
C MET A 22 7.53 7.72 4.64
N ASP A 23 7.86 8.94 4.19
CA ASP A 23 7.38 10.18 4.81
C ASP A 23 5.85 10.31 4.72
N ASP A 24 5.22 10.85 5.76
CA ASP A 24 3.77 10.90 5.92
C ASP A 24 3.07 11.75 4.84
N ASP A 25 3.76 12.78 4.35
CA ASP A 25 3.29 13.61 3.24
C ASP A 25 3.30 12.87 1.89
N HIS A 26 4.09 11.80 1.76
CA HIS A 26 4.16 10.96 0.57
C HIS A 26 3.16 9.78 0.58
N VAL A 27 2.69 9.34 1.75
CA VAL A 27 1.81 8.15 1.89
C VAL A 27 0.54 8.27 1.03
N ALA A 28 -0.13 9.42 1.05
CA ALA A 28 -1.35 9.63 0.30
C ALA A 28 -1.12 9.56 -1.22
N GLU A 29 0.02 10.08 -1.68
CA GLU A 29 0.44 10.03 -3.08
C GLU A 29 0.74 8.59 -3.51
N TRP A 30 1.56 7.87 -2.73
CA TRP A 30 1.93 6.49 -3.00
C TRP A 30 0.70 5.57 -3.08
N LEU A 31 -0.23 5.69 -2.12
CA LEU A 31 -1.46 4.88 -2.11
C LEU A 31 -2.35 5.08 -3.33
N THR A 32 -2.32 6.26 -3.94
CA THR A 32 -3.25 6.66 -5.01
C THR A 32 -2.63 6.66 -6.40
N LYS A 33 -1.31 6.52 -6.51
CA LYS A 33 -0.61 6.42 -7.79
C LYS A 33 -0.46 4.97 -8.25
N PRO A 34 -0.58 4.72 -9.58
CA PRO A 34 -0.14 3.47 -10.19
C PRO A 34 1.29 3.10 -9.80
N ASN A 35 1.51 1.88 -9.32
CA ASN A 35 2.84 1.39 -8.96
C ASN A 35 3.27 0.25 -9.92
N SER A 36 4.48 0.33 -10.47
CA SER A 36 5.00 -0.66 -11.43
C SER A 36 5.10 -2.08 -10.88
N ASP A 37 5.41 -2.22 -9.60
CA ASP A 37 5.53 -3.51 -8.91
C ASP A 37 4.17 -4.12 -8.56
N LEU A 38 3.10 -3.32 -8.71
CA LEU A 38 1.71 -3.72 -8.54
C LEU A 38 0.96 -3.79 -9.87
N ASN A 39 1.64 -4.16 -10.96
CA ASN A 39 1.05 -4.22 -12.32
C ASN A 39 0.43 -2.90 -12.79
N LYS A 40 0.94 -1.75 -12.30
CA LYS A 40 0.40 -0.41 -12.53
C LYS A 40 -0.99 -0.18 -11.91
N GLU A 41 -1.42 -1.03 -10.98
CA GLU A 41 -2.57 -0.74 -10.12
C GLU A 41 -2.12 0.18 -8.99
N ALA A 42 -3.00 1.06 -8.52
CA ALA A 42 -2.71 1.82 -7.31
C ALA A 42 -2.90 0.92 -6.07
N PRO A 43 -2.07 1.02 -5.02
CA PRO A 43 -2.21 0.22 -3.80
C PRO A 43 -3.64 0.25 -3.23
N ILE A 44 -4.31 1.41 -3.31
CA ILE A 44 -5.67 1.57 -2.78
C ILE A 44 -6.74 0.79 -3.56
N GLU A 45 -6.47 0.39 -4.79
CA GLU A 45 -7.39 -0.45 -5.59
C GLU A 45 -7.31 -1.92 -5.17
N LEU A 46 -6.20 -2.32 -4.53
CA LEU A 46 -5.92 -3.69 -4.13
C LEU A 46 -6.38 -4.02 -2.70
N VAL A 47 -6.63 -3.00 -1.87
CA VAL A 47 -6.85 -3.14 -0.42
C VAL A 47 -8.08 -3.98 -0.03
N ASN A 48 -9.10 -4.05 -0.89
CA ASN A 48 -10.33 -4.78 -0.60
C ASN A 48 -10.17 -6.31 -0.76
N THR A 49 -9.08 -6.78 -1.37
CA THR A 49 -8.83 -8.21 -1.56
C THR A 49 -7.68 -8.68 -0.69
N GLN A 50 -7.76 -9.91 -0.17
CA GLN A 50 -6.65 -10.49 0.60
C GLN A 50 -5.36 -10.55 -0.22
N VAL A 51 -5.44 -11.05 -1.46
CA VAL A 51 -4.30 -11.15 -2.38
C VAL A 51 -3.69 -9.78 -2.67
N GLY A 52 -4.53 -8.76 -2.87
CA GLY A 52 -4.06 -7.39 -3.08
C GLY A 52 -3.32 -6.84 -1.87
N ARG A 53 -3.83 -7.05 -0.65
CA ARG A 53 -3.14 -6.64 0.57
C ARG A 53 -1.81 -7.35 0.78
N GLU A 54 -1.73 -8.65 0.51
CA GLU A 54 -0.47 -9.40 0.60
C GLU A 54 0.59 -8.84 -0.36
N LYS A 55 0.19 -8.41 -1.57
CA LYS A 55 1.10 -7.74 -2.51
C LYS A 55 1.59 -6.40 -1.98
N ILE A 56 0.71 -5.58 -1.41
CA ILE A 56 1.07 -4.28 -0.82
C ILE A 56 2.06 -4.49 0.32
N LEU A 57 1.75 -5.37 1.27
CA LEU A 57 2.61 -5.65 2.43
C LEU A 57 3.99 -6.19 2.01
N ARG A 58 4.03 -7.04 0.98
CA ARG A 58 5.30 -7.54 0.44
C ARG A 58 6.12 -6.43 -0.22
N LEU A 59 5.49 -5.50 -0.92
CA LEU A 59 6.17 -4.36 -1.52
C LEU A 59 6.73 -3.43 -0.43
N LEU A 60 5.93 -3.11 0.59
CA LEU A 60 6.39 -2.32 1.75
C LEU A 60 7.59 -2.98 2.45
N TYR A 61 7.58 -4.31 2.59
CA TYR A 61 8.74 -5.05 3.10
C TYR A 61 9.99 -4.88 2.23
N PHE A 62 9.86 -4.92 0.90
CA PHE A 62 11.01 -4.72 0.01
C PHE A 62 11.53 -3.28 0.04
N ILE A 63 10.64 -2.29 0.18
CA ILE A 63 11.00 -0.89 0.37
C ILE A 63 11.81 -0.74 1.68
N ASP A 64 11.32 -1.31 2.79
CA ASP A 64 11.97 -1.25 4.11
C ASP A 64 13.41 -1.78 4.09
N ILE A 65 13.66 -2.88 3.37
CA ILE A 65 15.00 -3.48 3.26
C ILE A 65 15.85 -2.89 2.12
N GLY A 66 15.35 -1.89 1.39
CA GLY A 66 16.08 -1.22 0.30
C GLY A 66 16.19 -2.03 -1.00
N GLU A 67 15.31 -3.01 -1.21
CA GLU A 67 15.24 -3.87 -2.40
C GLU A 67 14.14 -3.41 -3.39
N ALA A 68 13.41 -2.34 -3.08
CA ALA A 68 12.44 -1.69 -3.96
C ALA A 68 12.41 -0.18 -3.72
N ASP A 69 12.05 0.58 -4.76
CA ASP A 69 11.94 2.04 -4.72
C ASP A 69 10.53 2.50 -4.32
N LEU A 70 10.43 3.75 -3.86
CA LEU A 70 9.16 4.45 -3.59
C LEU A 70 8.45 4.90 -4.88
#